data_AF-A0A957L8B6-F1
#
_entry.id   AF-A0A957L8B6-F1
#
_cell.length_a   1.000
_cell.length_b   1.000
_cell.length_c   1.000
_cell.angle_alpha   90.00
_cell.angle_beta   90.00
_cell.angle_gamma   90.00
#
_symmetry.space_group_name_H-M   'P 1'
#
loop_
_entity.id
_entity.type
_entity.pdbx_description
1 polymer ?
#
loop_
_entity_poly.entity_id
_entity_poly.type
_entity_poly.pdbx_seq_one_letter_code
_entity_poly.pdbx_strand_id
1 'polypeptide(L)' 'DLTISGFNSDGPGGGVVNFYGSLAINDSTITGNTSNVGGGGVASYGGTATINNSVISNNNANFLGGGIVTGA' A
#
# COMPACT_ATOMS: atom_id res chain seq x y z
N ASP A 1 2.49 -15.20 2.41
CA ASP A 1 2.65 -15.59 1.00
C ASP A 1 1.50 -15.11 0.12
N LEU A 2 1.27 -13.80 0.03
CA LEU A 2 0.31 -13.24 -0.92
C LEU A 2 1.02 -12.29 -1.87
N THR A 3 0.61 -12.30 -3.13
CA THR A 3 1.03 -11.31 -4.12
C THR A 3 -0.15 -10.40 -4.44
N ILE A 4 -0.02 -9.11 -4.14
CA ILE A 4 -0.98 -8.07 -4.47
C ILE A 4 -0.39 -7.25 -5.60
N SER A 5 -0.97 -7.33 -6.80
CA SER A 5 -0.38 -6.70 -7.97
C SER A 5 -1.36 -6.31 -9.06
N GLY A 6 -1.01 -5.25 -9.80
CA GLY A 6 -1.74 -4.81 -10.99
C GLY A 6 -3.04 -4.04 -10.69
N PHE A 7 -3.27 -3.67 -9.43
CA PHE A 7 -4.43 -2.88 -9.05
C PHE A 7 -4.21 -1.39 -9.35
N ASN A 8 -5.28 -0.71 -9.78
CA ASN A 8 -5.29 0.73 -10.06
C ASN A 8 -6.47 1.37 -9.32
N SER A 9 -6.18 2.34 -8.47
CA SER A 9 -7.15 3.03 -7.63
C SER A 9 -7.15 4.52 -7.91
N ASP A 10 -8.34 5.09 -8.12
CA ASP A 10 -8.52 6.54 -8.15
C ASP A 10 -8.38 7.18 -6.76
N GLY A 11 -8.47 6.37 -5.70
CA GLY A 11 -8.27 6.76 -4.31
C GLY A 11 -6.88 6.39 -3.78
N PRO A 12 -6.67 6.50 -2.45
CA PRO A 12 -5.45 6.01 -1.82
C PRO A 12 -5.36 4.49 -1.85
N GLY A 13 -4.13 3.96 -1.77
CA GLY A 13 -3.89 2.52 -1.75
C GLY A 13 -4.18 1.89 -3.11
N GLY A 14 -3.16 1.73 -3.94
CA GLY A 14 -3.35 1.00 -5.19
C GLY A 14 -3.61 -0.47 -4.93
N GLY A 15 -2.88 -1.09 -4.00
CA GLY A 15 -3.06 -2.48 -3.59
C GLY A 15 -3.86 -2.64 -2.30
N VAL A 16 -3.48 -1.94 -1.23
CA VAL A 16 -4.09 -2.06 0.10
C VAL A 16 -4.37 -0.71 0.70
N VAL A 17 -5.55 -0.59 1.33
CA VAL A 17 -5.92 0.57 2.15
C VAL A 17 -6.26 0.11 3.56
N ASN A 18 -5.75 0.83 4.56
CA ASN A 18 -6.10 0.66 5.97
C ASN A 18 -6.53 2.01 6.56
N PHE A 19 -7.80 2.11 6.98
CA PHE A 19 -8.34 3.29 7.64
C PHE A 19 -8.63 2.97 9.10
N TYR A 20 -7.95 3.66 10.02
CA TYR A 20 -8.16 3.57 11.47
C TYR A 20 -8.01 2.16 12.06
N GLY A 21 -7.44 1.22 11.31
CA GLY A 21 -7.31 -0.19 11.67
C GLY A 21 -5.87 -0.63 11.93
N SER A 22 -5.72 -1.91 12.25
CA SER A 22 -4.42 -2.58 12.35
C SER A 22 -4.26 -3.55 11.18
N LEU A 23 -3.26 -3.32 10.34
CA LEU A 23 -2.92 -4.13 9.18
C LEU A 23 -1.58 -4.84 9.42
N ALA A 24 -1.55 -6.15 9.22
CA ALA A 24 -0.32 -6.93 9.25
C ALA A 24 -0.07 -7.56 7.87
N ILE A 25 1.03 -7.20 7.24
CA ILE A 25 1.50 -7.78 5.97
C ILE A 25 2.76 -8.58 6.30
N ASN A 26 2.68 -9.90 6.21
CA ASN A 26 3.79 -10.80 6.51
C ASN A 26 4.11 -11.66 5.29
N ASP A 27 5.40 -11.84 4.99
CA ASP A 27 5.90 -12.74 3.94
C ASP A 27 5.15 -12.56 2.61
N SER A 28 4.98 -11.31 2.17
CA SER A 28 4.11 -10.96 1.03
C SER A 28 4.80 -10.04 0.03
N THR A 29 4.31 -10.03 -1.20
CA THR A 29 4.79 -9.13 -2.26
C THR A 29 3.66 -8.19 -2.68
N ILE A 30 3.88 -6.88 -2.60
CA ILE A 30 2.97 -5.87 -3.12
C ILE A 30 3.70 -5.15 -4.24
N THR A 31 3.28 -5.36 -5.49
CA THR A 31 4.02 -4.85 -6.64
C THR A 31 3.17 -4.46 -7.83
N GLY A 32 3.58 -3.45 -8.62
CA GLY A 32 2.86 -3.06 -9.83
C GLY A 32 1.49 -2.44 -9.56
N ASN A 33 1.26 -1.90 -8.35
CA ASN A 33 0.00 -1.24 -8.00
C ASN A 33 0.11 0.28 -8.16
N THR A 34 -0.98 0.91 -8.58
CA THR A 34 -1.04 2.36 -8.86
C THR A 34 -2.15 3.03 -8.06
N SER A 35 -1.86 4.19 -7.47
CA SER A 35 -2.85 5.06 -6.82
C SER A 35 -2.79 6.47 -7.41
N ASN A 36 -3.96 7.06 -7.65
CA ASN A 36 -4.05 8.46 -8.04
C ASN A 36 -3.91 9.42 -6.86
N VAL A 37 -3.78 8.95 -5.61
CA VAL A 37 -3.60 9.81 -4.43
C VAL A 37 -2.28 9.48 -3.74
N GLY A 38 -2.22 8.37 -3.02
CA GLY A 38 -1.01 8.00 -2.29
C GLY A 38 -1.00 6.56 -1.83
N GLY A 39 0.21 6.03 -1.64
CA GLY A 39 0.41 4.63 -1.28
C GLY A 39 0.10 3.73 -2.46
N GLY A 40 0.87 3.81 -3.54
CA GLY A 40 0.66 2.98 -4.72
C GLY A 40 0.54 1.50 -4.35
N GLY A 41 1.36 1.03 -3.41
CA GLY A 41 1.19 -0.28 -2.78
C GLY A 41 0.20 -0.24 -1.62
N VAL A 42 0.58 0.44 -0.55
CA VAL A 42 -0.16 0.47 0.72
C VAL A 42 -0.42 1.89 1.18
N ALA A 43 -1.67 2.18 1.56
CA ALA A 43 -1.98 3.41 2.29
C ALA A 43 -2.56 3.08 3.67
N SER A 44 -2.02 3.71 4.72
CA SER A 44 -2.52 3.57 6.10
C SER A 44 -2.80 4.96 6.70
N TYR A 45 -4.06 5.27 6.98
CA TYR A 45 -4.48 6.57 7.54
C TYR A 45 -5.16 6.39 8.88
N GLY A 46 -4.64 7.07 9.91
CA GLY A 46 -5.14 6.98 11.29
C GLY A 46 -5.04 5.58 11.91
N GLY A 47 -4.31 4.66 11.27
CA GLY A 47 -4.17 3.26 11.64
C GLY A 47 -2.71 2.79 11.55
N THR A 48 -2.44 1.61 12.09
CA THR A 48 -1.10 1.01 12.12
C THR A 48 -0.95 -0.03 11.03
N ALA A 49 0.13 0.03 10.26
CA ALA A 49 0.53 -1.01 9.31
C ALA A 49 1.87 -1.61 9.74
N THR A 50 1.89 -2.90 10.04
CA THR A 50 3.10 -3.67 10.33
C THR A 50 3.45 -4.52 9.11
N ILE A 51 4.68 -4.38 8.61
CA ILE A 51 5.13 -5.04 7.40
C ILE A 51 6.40 -5.82 7.73
N ASN A 52 6.32 -7.15 7.72
CA ASN A 52 7.43 -8.04 8.04
C ASN A 52 7.75 -8.94 6.86
N ASN A 53 9.04 -9.15 6.60
CA ASN A 53 9.54 -10.06 5.56
C ASN A 53 8.86 -9.91 4.19
N SER A 54 8.46 -8.69 3.84
CA SER A 54 7.64 -8.43 2.66
C SER A 54 8.36 -7.52 1.68
N VAL A 55 8.04 -7.66 0.41
CA VAL A 55 8.58 -6.85 -0.68
C VAL A 55 7.50 -5.88 -1.16
N ILE A 56 7.82 -4.60 -1.17
CA ILE A 56 6.94 -3.55 -1.70
C ILE A 56 7.72 -2.80 -2.78
N SER A 57 7.49 -3.16 -4.03
CA SER A 57 8.34 -2.71 -5.16
C SER A 57 7.50 -2.39 -6.39
N ASN A 58 8.00 -1.54 -7.30
CA ASN A 58 7.31 -1.18 -8.55
C ASN A 58 5.86 -0.70 -8.37
N ASN A 59 5.54 -0.08 -7.24
CA ASN A 59 4.25 0.56 -7.03
C ASN A 59 4.40 2.06 -7.29
N ASN A 60 3.34 2.68 -7.81
CA ASN A 60 3.35 4.08 -8.21
C ASN A 60 2.20 4.86 -7.57
N ALA A 61 2.46 6.11 -7.20
CA ALA A 61 1.41 7.02 -6.77
C ALA A 61 1.64 8.40 -7.37
N ASN A 62 0.56 9.06 -7.81
CA ASN A 62 0.69 10.35 -8.48
C ASN A 62 1.05 11.50 -7.54
N PHE A 63 0.65 11.45 -6.26
CA PHE A 63 0.95 12.53 -5.31
C PHE A 63 1.88 12.11 -4.17
N LEU A 64 1.58 11.04 -3.42
CA LEU A 64 2.32 10.73 -2.18
C LEU A 64 2.71 9.26 -2.06
N GLY A 65 4.02 8.97 -1.94
CA GLY A 65 4.53 7.65 -1.57
C GLY A 65 4.15 6.54 -2.56
N GLY A 66 5.01 6.30 -3.55
CA GLY A 66 4.76 5.26 -4.58
C GLY A 66 4.61 3.85 -3.99
N GLY A 67 5.40 3.51 -2.97
CA GLY A 67 5.29 2.23 -2.26
C GLY A 67 4.25 2.27 -1.15
N ILE A 68 4.53 3.04 -0.10
CA ILE A 68 3.70 3.15 1.09
C ILE A 68 3.46 4.63 1.38
N VAL A 69 2.24 4.97 1.80
CA VAL A 69 1.97 6.24 2.48
C VAL A 69 1.33 5.96 3.84
N THR A 70 1.72 6.76 4.83
CA THR A 70 1.10 6.78 6.15
C THR A 70 0.65 8.20 6.48
N GLY A 71 -0.55 8.36 7.04
CA GLY A 71 -1.04 9.66 7.54
C GLY A 71 -1.56 9.53 8.97
N ALA A 72 -1.30 10.57 9.76
CA ALA A 72 -1.84 10.71 11.12
C ALA A 72 -3.36 10.92 11.07
#